data_AF-A0A833NBP7-F1
#
_entry.id   AF-A0A833NBP7-F1
#
_cell.length_a   1.000
_cell.length_b   1.000
_cell.length_c   1.000
_cell.angle_alpha   90.00
_cell.angle_beta   90.00
_cell.angle_gamma   90.00
#
_symmetry.space_group_name_H-M   'P 1'
#
loop_
_entity.id
_entity.type
_entity.pdbx_description
1 polymer ?
#
loop_
_entity_poly.entity_id
_entity_poly.type
_entity_poly.pdbx_seq_one_letter_code
_entity_poly.pdbx_strand_id
1 'polypeptide(L)'
;MPQASGLQFTARVGEFPSDHFVVVGFALTERLSDLFHGRLQLASTDPDVAAADVLEQPVDLVVWQDGQPLRRFTGVVNEFMRGDTGHRRTRYEVVIQPPLWR
;
A
#
# COMPACT_ATOMS: atom_id res chain seq x y z
N MET A 1 13.05 15.58 -2.63
CA MET A 1 11.91 15.10 -3.45
C MET A 1 11.33 16.31 -4.16
N PRO A 2 11.18 16.33 -5.49
CA PRO A 2 10.49 17.43 -6.14
C PRO A 2 9.05 17.42 -5.61
N GLN A 3 8.60 18.56 -5.07
CA GLN A 3 7.28 18.68 -4.49
C GLN A 3 6.28 18.79 -5.65
N ALA A 4 5.89 17.63 -6.17
CA ALA A 4 4.75 17.56 -7.06
C ALA A 4 3.56 18.21 -6.33
N SER A 5 2.95 19.21 -6.96
CA SER A 5 1.69 19.79 -6.47
C SER A 5 0.53 18.85 -6.77
N GLY A 6 -0.59 19.01 -6.07
CA GLY A 6 -1.80 18.20 -6.27
C GLY A 6 -1.93 17.01 -5.34
N LEU A 7 -2.67 15.99 -5.78
CA LEU A 7 -3.00 14.79 -5.01
C LEU A 7 -1.95 13.70 -5.23
N GLN A 8 -1.39 13.13 -4.16
CA GLN A 8 -0.45 12.01 -4.23
C GLN A 8 -0.82 10.89 -3.26
N PHE A 9 -0.31 9.70 -3.56
CA PHE A 9 -0.55 8.50 -2.77
C PHE A 9 0.75 7.75 -2.56
N THR A 10 1.02 7.37 -1.33
CA THR A 10 2.20 6.56 -0.98
C THR A 10 1.78 5.41 -0.08
N ALA A 11 2.42 4.26 -0.26
CA ALA A 11 2.23 3.10 0.60
C ALA A 11 3.58 2.59 1.07
N ARG A 12 3.75 2.45 2.39
CA ARG A 12 4.89 1.75 2.99
C ARG A 12 4.40 0.41 3.52
N VAL A 13 5.16 -0.65 3.24
CA VAL A 13 4.87 -2.02 3.70
C VAL A 13 6.07 -2.51 4.49
N GLY A 14 5.85 -2.85 5.75
CA GLY A 14 6.90 -3.35 6.66
C GLY A 14 8.18 -2.52 6.63
N GLU A 15 9.29 -3.23 6.49
CA GLU A 15 10.65 -2.68 6.49
C GLU A 15 11.16 -2.30 5.09
N PHE A 16 10.33 -2.43 4.04
CA PHE A 16 10.72 -1.96 2.71
C PHE A 16 10.99 -0.45 2.72
N PRO A 17 11.96 0.04 1.92
CA PRO A 17 12.15 1.47 1.68
C PRO A 17 10.84 2.15 1.26
N SER A 18 10.66 3.42 1.64
CA SER A 18 9.42 4.16 1.40
C SER A 18 9.09 4.38 -0.09
N ASP A 19 10.07 4.21 -0.97
CA ASP A 19 9.95 4.30 -2.43
C ASP A 19 9.97 2.94 -3.15
N HIS A 20 10.02 1.83 -2.39
CA HIS A 20 10.04 0.49 -2.95
C HIS A 20 8.76 0.18 -3.74
N PHE A 21 7.60 0.49 -3.16
CA PHE A 21 6.31 0.37 -3.83
C PHE A 21 5.78 1.73 -4.27
N VAL A 22 5.33 1.81 -5.53
CA VAL A 22 4.47 2.91 -5.99
C VAL A 22 3.02 2.47 -5.95
N VAL A 23 2.12 3.37 -5.53
CA VAL A 23 0.68 3.13 -5.53
C VAL A 23 0.15 3.31 -6.94
N VAL A 24 -0.45 2.25 -7.49
CA VAL A 24 -1.11 2.27 -8.81
C VAL A 24 -2.60 2.59 -8.64
N GLY A 25 -3.21 2.07 -7.58
CA GLY A 25 -4.62 2.27 -7.27
C GLY A 25 -4.96 1.66 -5.91
N PHE A 26 -6.09 2.05 -5.36
CA PHE A 26 -6.60 1.43 -4.14
C PHE A 26 -8.11 1.61 -4.03
N ALA A 27 -8.73 0.73 -3.26
CA ALA A 27 -10.12 0.87 -2.82
C ALA A 27 -10.18 0.56 -1.33
N LEU A 28 -10.82 1.44 -0.56
CA LEU A 28 -11.06 1.26 0.88
C LEU A 28 -12.54 1.31 1.17
N THR A 29 -13.01 0.38 2.00
CA THR A 29 -14.36 0.37 2.55
C THR A 29 -14.28 0.53 4.06
N GLU A 30 -15.01 1.51 4.58
CA GLU A 30 -15.12 1.82 6.00
C GLU A 30 -16.58 2.06 6.35
N ARG A 31 -16.96 1.67 7.57
CA ARG A 31 -18.29 1.88 8.12
C ARG A 31 -18.19 2.13 9.61
N LEU A 32 -19.20 2.79 10.18
CA LEU A 32 -19.30 2.90 11.63
C LEU A 32 -19.54 1.50 12.20
N SER A 33 -18.79 1.16 13.24
CA SER A 33 -18.85 -0.13 13.95
C SER A 33 -18.39 -1.35 13.14
N ASP A 34 -17.77 -1.18 11.97
CA ASP A 34 -17.12 -2.26 11.24
C ASP A 34 -15.61 -1.97 11.09
N LEU A 35 -14.81 -3.03 10.96
CA LEU A 35 -13.40 -2.89 10.59
C LEU A 35 -13.29 -2.45 9.13
N PHE A 36 -12.31 -1.60 8.84
CA PHE A 36 -12.03 -1.23 7.45
C PHE A 36 -11.44 -2.41 6.69
N HIS A 37 -11.64 -2.40 5.37
CA HIS A 37 -10.99 -3.32 4.45
C HIS A 37 -10.47 -2.53 3.25
N GLY A 38 -9.19 -2.70 2.93
CA GLY A 38 -8.54 -2.00 1.84
C GLY A 38 -7.85 -2.96 0.87
N ARG A 39 -7.95 -2.69 -0.42
CA ARG A 39 -7.17 -3.35 -1.47
C ARG A 39 -6.24 -2.31 -2.08
N LEU A 40 -4.93 -2.57 -2.06
CA LEU A 40 -3.92 -1.71 -2.67
C LEU A 40 -3.30 -2.43 -3.86
N GLN A 41 -3.26 -1.75 -4.99
CA GLN A 41 -2.54 -2.16 -6.19
C GLN A 41 -1.23 -1.38 -6.23
N LEU A 42 -0.13 -2.12 -6.23
CA LEU A 42 1.21 -1.60 -6.11
C LEU A 42 2.04 -2.00 -7.33
N ALA A 43 3.15 -1.30 -7.54
CA ALA A 43 4.18 -1.73 -8.46
C ALA A 43 5.57 -1.49 -7.87
N SER A 44 6.50 -2.42 -8.12
CA SER A 44 7.92 -2.28 -7.76
C SER A 44 8.80 -2.54 -8.96
N THR A 45 10.01 -1.99 -8.97
CA THR A 45 11.07 -2.41 -9.91
C THR A 45 11.74 -3.71 -9.49
N ASP A 46 11.58 -4.09 -8.21
CA ASP A 46 11.95 -5.41 -7.72
C ASP A 46 10.87 -6.41 -8.13
N PRO A 47 11.19 -7.42 -8.97
CA PRO A 47 10.23 -8.43 -9.37
C PRO A 47 10.08 -9.56 -8.35
N ASP A 48 10.94 -9.63 -7.33
CA ASP A 48 11.17 -10.81 -6.49
C ASP A 48 10.78 -10.64 -5.02
N VAL A 49 9.95 -9.64 -4.70
CA VAL A 49 9.32 -9.46 -3.38
C VAL A 49 8.71 -10.76 -2.85
N ALA A 50 9.25 -11.31 -1.76
CA ALA A 50 8.77 -12.55 -1.18
C ALA A 50 7.55 -12.32 -0.28
N ALA A 51 6.62 -13.29 -0.27
CA ALA A 51 5.41 -13.19 0.55
C ALA A 51 5.72 -13.10 2.05
N ALA A 52 6.78 -13.76 2.52
CA ALA A 52 7.20 -13.73 3.92
C ALA A 52 7.64 -12.33 4.39
N ASP A 53 8.09 -11.48 3.47
CA ASP A 53 8.49 -10.10 3.76
C ASP A 53 7.31 -9.13 3.72
N VAL A 54 6.11 -9.60 3.33
CA VAL A 54 4.94 -8.75 3.10
C VAL A 54 3.75 -9.14 3.98
N LEU A 55 3.46 -10.43 4.10
CA LEU A 55 2.35 -10.92 4.92
C LEU A 55 2.56 -10.55 6.38
N GLU A 56 1.46 -10.18 7.03
CA GLU A 56 1.39 -9.72 8.42
C GLU A 56 2.22 -8.46 8.75
N GLN A 57 2.88 -7.87 7.76
CA GLN A 57 3.63 -6.63 7.95
C GLN A 57 2.68 -5.43 8.06
N PRO A 58 3.06 -4.40 8.83
CA PRO A 58 2.32 -3.15 8.89
C PRO A 58 2.30 -2.47 7.52
N VAL A 59 1.19 -1.79 7.22
CA VAL A 59 1.05 -0.96 6.02
C VAL A 59 0.56 0.42 6.41
N ASP A 60 1.23 1.44 5.87
CA ASP A 60 0.81 2.83 5.94
C ASP A 60 0.49 3.34 4.53
N LEU A 61 -0.80 3.52 4.23
CA LEU A 61 -1.26 4.26 3.05
C LEU A 61 -1.53 5.71 3.44
N VAL A 62 -0.91 6.65 2.73
CA VAL A 62 -1.09 8.08 2.96
C VAL A 62 -1.58 8.77 1.69
N VAL A 63 -2.66 9.54 1.85
CA VAL A 63 -3.19 10.47 0.86
C VAL A 63 -2.62 11.85 1.18
N TRP A 64 -1.96 12.44 0.20
CA TRP A 64 -1.31 13.76 0.31
C TRP A 64 -2.00 14.74 -0.62
N GLN A 65 -2.09 16.00 -0.19
CA GLN A 65 -2.47 17.11 -1.04
C GLN A 65 -1.47 18.25 -0.84
N ASP A 66 -0.83 18.68 -1.92
CA ASP A 66 0.17 19.76 -1.91
C ASP A 66 1.30 19.54 -0.88
N GLY A 67 1.68 18.27 -0.69
CA GLY A 67 2.69 17.83 0.28
C GLY A 67 2.22 17.77 1.73
N GLN A 68 0.96 18.09 2.03
CA GLN A 68 0.37 17.91 3.35
C GLN A 68 -0.35 16.55 3.44
N PRO A 69 -0.15 15.75 4.49
CA PRO A 69 -0.87 14.50 4.67
C PRO A 69 -2.33 14.79 5.01
N LEU A 70 -3.25 14.45 4.11
CA LEU A 70 -4.68 14.67 4.28
C LEU A 70 -5.35 13.51 5.03
N ARG A 71 -4.93 12.28 4.74
CA ARG A 71 -5.48 11.07 5.36
C ARG A 71 -4.44 9.97 5.43
N ARG A 72 -4.47 9.20 6.51
CA ARG A 72 -3.62 8.01 6.71
C ARG A 72 -4.48 6.82 7.08
N PHE A 73 -4.17 5.67 6.49
CA PHE A 73 -4.69 4.37 6.89
C PHE A 73 -3.53 3.49 7.32
N THR A 74 -3.58 3.03 8.57
CA THR A 74 -2.59 2.11 9.13
C THR A 74 -3.27 0.77 9.36
N GLY A 75 -2.72 -0.27 8.75
CA GLY A 75 -3.22 -1.63 8.85
C GLY A 75 -2.10 -2.64 8.84
N VAL A 76 -2.45 -3.89 8.60
CA VAL A 76 -1.49 -4.97 8.32
C VAL A 76 -1.92 -5.70 7.06
N VAL A 77 -0.97 -6.29 6.34
CA VAL A 77 -1.27 -7.12 5.18
C VAL A 77 -1.88 -8.44 5.62
N ASN A 78 -3.08 -8.74 5.11
CA ASN A 78 -3.75 -10.04 5.29
C ASN A 78 -3.58 -10.93 4.05
N GLU A 79 -3.61 -10.36 2.84
CA GLU A 79 -3.40 -11.09 1.59
C GLU A 79 -2.34 -10.41 0.74
N PHE A 80 -1.55 -11.21 0.02
CA PHE A 80 -0.52 -10.73 -0.91
C PHE A 80 -0.59 -11.51 -2.21
N MET A 81 -0.54 -10.78 -3.33
CA MET A 81 -0.48 -11.35 -4.66
C MET A 81 0.63 -10.68 -5.47
N ARG A 82 1.44 -11.49 -6.16
CA ARG A 82 2.29 -11.03 -7.26
C ARG A 82 1.51 -11.18 -8.56
N GLY A 83 1.32 -10.08 -9.26
CA GLY A 83 0.70 -10.03 -10.59
C GLY A 83 1.75 -10.07 -11.70
N ASP A 84 1.39 -9.52 -12.85
CA ASP A 84 2.24 -9.54 -14.04
C ASP A 84 3.54 -8.72 -13.86
N THR A 85 4.62 -9.28 -14.40
CA THR A 85 5.91 -8.60 -14.57
C THR A 85 5.97 -8.01 -15.98
N GLY A 86 5.96 -6.67 -16.06
CA GLY A 86 6.21 -5.97 -17.32
C GLY A 86 7.72 -5.74 -17.56
N HIS A 87 8.04 -4.92 -18.57
CA HIS A 87 9.45 -4.66 -18.93
C HIS A 87 10.29 -3.95 -17.85
N ARG A 88 9.66 -3.20 -16.93
CA ARG A 88 10.36 -2.40 -15.91
C ARG A 88 9.85 -2.59 -14.49
N ARG A 89 8.63 -3.07 -14.33
CA ARG A 89 7.96 -3.15 -13.04
C ARG A 89 7.09 -4.39 -12.96
N THR A 90 7.01 -4.95 -11.77
CA THR A 90 6.08 -6.03 -11.40
C THR A 90 4.92 -5.45 -10.62
N ARG A 91 3.70 -5.89 -10.94
CA ARG A 91 2.50 -5.52 -10.21
C ARG A 91 2.34 -6.40 -8.97
N TYR A 92 1.89 -5.78 -7.89
CA TYR A 92 1.53 -6.47 -6.65
C TYR A 92 0.17 -6.01 -6.19
N GLU A 93 -0.53 -6.86 -5.45
CA GLU A 93 -1.75 -6.50 -4.75
C GLU A 93 -1.65 -6.93 -3.30
N VAL A 94 -2.09 -6.07 -2.39
CA VAL A 94 -2.23 -6.40 -0.96
C VAL A 94 -3.62 -6.07 -0.47
N VAL A 95 -4.14 -6.91 0.41
CA VAL A 95 -5.31 -6.61 1.23
C VAL A 95 -4.84 -6.13 2.60
N ILE A 96 -5.33 -4.97 3.03
CA ILE A 96 -5.01 -4.36 4.32
C ILE A 96 -6.24 -4.29 5.23
N GLN A 97 -6.03 -4.57 6.51
CA GLN A 97 -7.05 -4.52 7.56
C GLN A 97 -6.47 -3.94 8.86
N PRO A 98 -7.29 -3.32 9.74
CA PRO A 98 -6.82 -2.79 11.02
C PRO A 98 -6.34 -3.94 11.93
N PRO A 99 -5.30 -3.77 12.76
CA PRO A 99 -4.74 -4.85 13.58
C PRO A 99 -5.74 -5.70 14.39
N LEU A 100 -6.90 -5.12 14.72
CA LEU A 100 -8.06 -5.75 15.39
C LEU A 100 -8.78 -6.84 14.58
N TRP A 101 -8.40 -7.09 13.32
CA TRP A 101 -9.03 -8.16 12.52
C TRP A 101 -8.67 -9.57 13.01
N ARG A 102 -7.62 -9.70 13.83
CA ARG A 102 -7.13 -10.95 14.41
C ARG A 102 -7.82 -11.32 15.71
#